data_AF-A0A2W4VUG7-F1
#
_entry.id   AF-A0A2W4VUG7-F1
#
_cell.length_a   1.000
_cell.length_b   1.000
_cell.length_c   1.000
_cell.angle_alpha   90.00
_cell.angle_beta   90.00
_cell.angle_gamma   90.00
#
_symmetry.space_group_name_H-M   'P 1'
#
loop_
_entity.id
_entity.type
_entity.pdbx_description
1 polymer ?
#
loop_
_entity_poly.entity_id
_entity_poly.type
_entity_poly.pdbx_seq_one_letter_code
_entity_poly.pdbx_strand_id
1 'polypeptide(L)'
;MSNVIAFLEKMGNNAALASQAPEEYAAAVDALGLDDAPRQALLDRDADALNGLLGGRLQMIGFLFPADGDEKKDGEEQEGDGEEPTQDQPKESIRHKGAH
;
A
#
# COMPACT_ATOMS: atom_id res chain seq x y z
N MET A 1 2.82 -20.21 -4.93
CA MET A 1 2.49 -18.99 -4.15
C MET A 1 3.17 -17.70 -4.63
N SER A 2 4.39 -17.72 -5.21
CA SER A 2 5.06 -16.49 -5.72
C SER A 2 4.24 -15.70 -6.75
N ASN A 3 3.44 -16.39 -7.58
CA ASN A 3 2.60 -15.74 -8.61
C ASN A 3 1.46 -14.90 -8.02
N VAL A 4 0.91 -15.32 -6.87
CA VAL A 4 -0.17 -14.58 -6.18
C VAL A 4 0.38 -13.27 -5.62
N ILE A 5 1.54 -13.32 -4.95
CA ILE A 5 2.18 -12.12 -4.38
C ILE A 5 2.54 -11.13 -5.49
N ALA A 6 3.21 -11.59 -6.55
CA ALA A 6 3.58 -10.73 -7.67
C ALA A 6 2.36 -10.11 -8.39
N PHE A 7 1.24 -10.84 -8.44
CA PHE A 7 -0.02 -10.32 -8.97
C PHE A 7 -0.59 -9.20 -8.09
N LEU A 8 -0.66 -9.44 -6.77
CA LEU A 8 -1.14 -8.45 -5.81
C LEU A 8 -0.23 -7.20 -5.76
N GLU A 9 1.09 -7.37 -5.88
CA GLU A 9 2.05 -6.26 -5.99
C GLU A 9 1.81 -5.41 -7.24
N LYS A 10 1.58 -6.04 -8.40
CA LYS A 10 1.25 -5.31 -9.64
C LYS A 10 -0.08 -4.58 -9.53
N MET A 11 -1.07 -5.18 -8.88
CA MET A 11 -2.36 -4.56 -8.63
C MET A 11 -2.24 -3.36 -7.67
N GLY A 12 -1.47 -3.48 -6.59
CA GLY A 12 -1.25 -2.40 -5.62
C GLY A 12 -0.42 -1.24 -6.18
N ASN A 13 0.55 -1.53 -7.06
CA ASN A 13 1.38 -0.50 -7.70
C ASN A 13 0.70 0.22 -8.87
N ASN A 14 -0.43 -0.30 -9.38
CA ASN A 14 -1.13 0.30 -10.50
C ASN A 14 -2.62 0.48 -10.21
N ALA A 15 -3.01 1.72 -9.88
CA ALA A 15 -4.39 2.08 -9.60
C ALA A 15 -5.36 1.76 -10.75
N ALA A 16 -4.90 1.73 -12.01
CA ALA A 16 -5.73 1.35 -13.15
C ALA A 16 -6.07 -0.15 -13.16
N LEU A 17 -5.18 -1.01 -12.62
CA LEU A 17 -5.45 -2.43 -12.43
C LEU A 17 -6.53 -2.67 -11.36
N ALA A 18 -6.57 -1.82 -10.33
CA ALA A 18 -7.56 -1.90 -9.27
C ALA A 18 -8.99 -1.57 -9.75
N SER A 19 -9.10 -0.74 -10.79
CA SER A 19 -10.39 -0.32 -11.39
C SER A 19 -10.82 -1.13 -12.62
N GLN A 20 -10.17 -2.27 -12.92
CA GLN A 20 -10.53 -3.08 -14.07
C GLN A 20 -11.96 -3.63 -13.97
N ALA A 21 -12.56 -3.84 -15.14
CA ALA A 21 -13.83 -4.54 -15.24
C ALA A 21 -13.70 -5.95 -14.62
N PRO A 22 -14.77 -6.47 -13.96
CA PRO A 22 -14.72 -7.78 -13.29
C PRO A 22 -14.27 -8.93 -14.20
N GLU A 23 -14.63 -8.87 -15.48
CA GLU A 23 -14.28 -9.90 -16.47
C GLU A 23 -12.79 -9.89 -16.84
N GLU A 24 -12.19 -8.69 -16.94
CA GLU A 24 -10.76 -8.55 -17.18
C GLU A 24 -9.95 -9.04 -15.96
N TYR A 25 -10.45 -8.79 -14.76
CA TYR A 25 -9.86 -9.30 -13.53
C TYR A 25 -9.87 -10.83 -13.50
N ALA A 26 -11.02 -11.46 -13.79
CA ALA A 26 -11.13 -12.91 -13.82
C ALA A 26 -10.18 -13.54 -14.86
N ALA A 27 -10.11 -12.96 -16.06
CA ALA A 27 -9.19 -13.42 -17.11
C ALA A 27 -7.71 -13.28 -16.69
N ALA A 28 -7.36 -12.19 -16.01
CA ALA A 28 -6.02 -11.99 -15.48
C ALA A 28 -5.66 -13.01 -14.38
N VAL A 29 -6.62 -13.36 -13.52
CA VAL A 29 -6.46 -14.40 -12.49
C VAL A 29 -6.29 -15.78 -13.12
N ASP A 30 -7.07 -16.11 -14.14
CA ASP A 30 -6.96 -17.38 -14.88
C ASP A 30 -5.61 -17.54 -15.57
N ALA A 31 -5.07 -16.45 -16.12
CA ALA A 31 -3.77 -16.45 -16.79
C ALA A 31 -2.57 -16.75 -15.84
N LEU A 32 -2.76 -16.68 -14.51
CA LEU A 32 -1.70 -16.95 -13.53
C LEU A 32 -1.38 -18.45 -13.37
N GLY A 33 -2.25 -19.34 -13.86
CA GLY A 33 -2.08 -20.80 -13.77
C GLY A 33 -1.96 -21.28 -12.32
N LEU A 34 -2.78 -20.74 -11.43
CA LEU A 34 -2.79 -21.07 -10.00
C LEU A 34 -3.58 -22.34 -9.71
N ASP A 35 -3.24 -23.00 -8.60
CA ASP A 35 -4.06 -24.07 -8.03
C ASP A 35 -5.45 -23.55 -7.63
N ASP A 36 -6.42 -24.46 -7.50
CA ASP A 36 -7.84 -24.11 -7.31
C ASP A 36 -8.09 -23.19 -6.10
N ALA A 37 -7.46 -23.46 -4.96
CA ALA A 37 -7.66 -22.70 -3.73
C ALA A 37 -7.23 -21.22 -3.83
N PRO A 38 -5.96 -20.88 -4.20
CA PRO A 38 -5.55 -19.49 -4.39
C PRO A 38 -6.26 -18.80 -5.55
N ARG A 39 -6.61 -19.53 -6.62
CA ARG A 39 -7.39 -18.98 -7.74
C ARG A 39 -8.77 -18.54 -7.26
N GLN A 40 -9.48 -19.40 -6.56
CA GLN A 40 -10.83 -19.12 -6.06
C GLN A 40 -10.82 -17.96 -5.05
N ALA A 41 -9.84 -17.95 -4.13
CA ALA A 41 -9.69 -16.85 -3.18
C ALA A 41 -9.45 -15.48 -3.85
N LEU A 42 -8.72 -15.45 -4.97
CA LEU A 42 -8.58 -14.22 -5.78
C LEU A 42 -9.91 -13.84 -6.44
N LEU A 43 -10.58 -14.78 -7.12
CA LEU A 43 -11.85 -14.52 -7.81
C LEU A 43 -12.94 -13.99 -6.87
N ASP A 44 -13.03 -14.56 -5.66
CA ASP A 44 -13.99 -14.15 -4.64
C ASP A 44 -13.54 -12.90 -3.87
N ARG A 45 -12.31 -12.41 -4.13
CA ARG A 45 -11.66 -11.31 -3.39
C ARG A 45 -11.62 -11.55 -1.88
N ASP A 46 -11.47 -12.81 -1.48
CA ASP A 46 -11.44 -13.23 -0.09
C ASP A 46 -10.05 -12.95 0.51
N ALA A 47 -9.92 -11.78 1.13
CA ALA A 47 -8.69 -11.34 1.76
C ALA A 47 -8.27 -12.23 2.94
N ASP A 48 -9.21 -12.86 3.65
CA ASP A 48 -8.91 -13.72 4.80
C ASP A 48 -8.35 -15.07 4.32
N ALA A 49 -8.97 -15.67 3.30
CA ALA A 49 -8.45 -16.87 2.65
C ALA A 49 -7.07 -16.63 2.04
N LEU A 50 -6.87 -15.50 1.34
CA LEU A 50 -5.56 -15.12 0.80
C LEU A 50 -4.52 -14.95 1.91
N ASN A 51 -4.88 -14.31 3.04
CA ASN A 51 -3.97 -14.19 4.20
C ASN A 51 -3.56 -15.56 4.72
N GLY A 52 -4.52 -16.48 4.91
CA GLY A 52 -4.24 -17.84 5.38
C GLY A 52 -3.33 -18.62 4.43
N LEU A 53 -3.59 -18.55 3.12
CA LEU A 53 -2.80 -19.24 2.10
C LEU A 53 -1.37 -18.68 1.97
N LEU A 54 -1.20 -17.38 2.19
CA LEU A 54 0.11 -16.72 2.09
C LEU A 54 0.90 -16.74 3.42
N GLY A 55 0.33 -17.30 4.49
CA GLY A 55 0.94 -17.28 5.82
C GLY A 55 1.01 -15.86 6.42
N GLY A 56 0.11 -14.98 5.99
CA GLY A 56 0.04 -13.60 6.43
C GLY A 56 -0.54 -13.47 7.85
N ARG A 57 -0.32 -12.30 8.44
CA ARG A 57 -0.81 -11.95 9.78
C ARG A 57 -1.94 -10.94 9.64
N LEU A 58 -3.14 -11.34 10.05
CA LEU A 58 -4.35 -10.50 9.99
C LEU A 58 -4.26 -9.22 10.84
N GLN A 59 -3.49 -9.26 11.93
CA GLN A 59 -3.32 -8.11 12.82
C GLN A 59 -1.83 -7.86 13.07
N MET A 60 -1.39 -6.66 12.74
CA MET A 60 -0.12 -6.11 13.21
C MET A 60 -0.38 -4.77 13.89
N ILE A 61 0.13 -4.61 15.10
CA ILE A 61 0.11 -3.33 15.82
C ILE A 61 1.53 -2.77 15.76
N GLY A 62 1.69 -1.64 15.07
CA GLY A 62 2.91 -0.85 15.08
C GLY A 62 2.81 0.26 16.11
N PHE A 63 3.70 0.28 17.09
CA PHE A 63 3.84 1.42 17.99
C PHE A 63 4.92 2.36 17.45
N LEU A 64 4.54 3.60 17.16
CA LEU A 64 5.50 4.69 16.95
C LEU A 64 5.68 5.42 18.28
N PHE A 65 6.92 5.47 18.75
CA PHE A 65 7.30 6.32 19.87
C PHE A 65 8.04 7.53 19.32
N PRO A 66 7.76 8.74 19.81
CA PRO A 66 8.59 9.90 19.50
C PRO A 66 10.03 9.60 19.93
N ALA A 67 11.00 10.03 19.12
CA ALA A 67 12.38 10.01 19.57
C ALA A 67 12.51 10.98 20.76
N ASP A 68 13.06 10.49 21.88
CA ASP A 68 13.41 11.37 22.99
C ASP A 68 14.61 12.24 22.56
N GLY A 69 14.32 13.49 22.19
CA GLY A 69 15.32 14.53 21.95
C GLY A 69 15.54 14.89 20.48
N ASP A 70 14.59 15.59 19.86
CA ASP A 70 14.90 16.52 18.78
C ASP A 70 15.12 17.91 19.40
N GLU A 71 16.37 18.21 19.76
CA GLU A 71 16.84 19.59 19.67
C GLU A 71 16.71 19.98 18.20
N LYS A 72 15.69 20.80 17.89
CA LYS A 72 15.51 21.37 16.56
C LYS A 72 16.78 22.14 16.22
N LYS A 73 17.61 21.62 15.30
CA LYS A 73 18.54 22.47 14.57
C LYS A 73 17.71 23.33 13.64
N ASP A 74 17.51 24.58 14.03
CA ASP A 74 16.99 25.62 13.16
C ASP A 74 17.94 25.78 11.97
N GLY A 75 17.40 25.48 10.78
CA GLY A 75 17.71 26.05 9.47
C GLY A 75 19.14 26.13 8.98
N GLU A 76 19.51 25.27 8.02
CA GLU A 76 20.21 25.71 6.80
C GLU A 76 19.60 24.98 5.59
N GLU A 77 19.36 25.75 4.54
CA GLU A 77 18.61 25.43 3.32
C GLU A 77 19.39 24.49 2.40
N GLN A 78 18.67 23.62 1.69
CA GLN A 78 19.22 22.79 0.60
C GLN A 78 19.35 23.65 -0.67
N GLU A 79 20.53 23.67 -1.29
CA GLU A 79 20.72 24.17 -2.67
C GLU A 79 20.98 22.99 -3.63
N GLY A 80 19.96 22.67 -4.45
CA GLY A 80 20.06 22.45 -5.90
C GLY A 80 20.96 21.35 -6.49
N ASP A 81 20.30 20.33 -7.06
CA ASP A 81 20.75 19.48 -8.18
C ASP A 81 22.17 18.91 -8.07
N GLY A 82 22.29 17.91 -7.20
CA GLY A 82 23.54 17.24 -6.84
C GLY A 82 23.54 16.80 -5.39
N GLU A 83 22.85 17.57 -4.55
CA GLU A 83 22.55 17.33 -3.15
C GLU A 83 21.08 17.75 -2.94
N GLU A 84 20.31 16.92 -2.22
CA GLU A 84 19.19 17.31 -1.34
C GLU A 84 17.94 18.09 -1.92
N PRO A 85 16.68 17.56 -1.82
CA PRO A 85 15.47 18.22 -2.32
C PRO A 85 14.69 19.05 -1.26
N THR A 86 14.78 20.38 -1.38
CA THR A 86 14.14 21.44 -0.57
C THR A 86 12.65 21.23 -0.29
N GLN A 87 12.24 21.45 0.97
CA GLN A 87 10.85 21.69 1.36
C GLN A 87 10.49 23.17 1.12
N ASP A 88 9.43 23.46 0.37
CA ASP A 88 8.44 24.46 0.84
C ASP A 88 7.10 24.33 0.09
N GLN A 89 6.12 23.69 0.72
CA GLN A 89 4.74 24.14 0.66
C GLN A 89 4.20 24.05 2.08
N PRO A 90 3.57 25.11 2.62
CA PRO A 90 2.95 25.06 3.92
C PRO A 90 1.84 24.00 3.89
N LYS A 91 2.03 22.92 4.66
CA LYS A 91 0.98 21.92 4.89
C LYS A 91 -0.09 22.56 5.77
N GLU A 92 -1.04 23.25 5.14
CA GLU A 92 -2.29 23.62 5.80
C GLU A 92 -2.97 22.34 6.28
N SER A 93 -2.86 22.06 7.58
CA SER A 93 -3.59 20.98 8.21
C SER A 93 -5.08 21.35 8.16
N ILE A 94 -5.87 20.62 7.36
CA ILE A 94 -7.31 20.77 7.32
C ILE A 94 -7.85 20.34 8.70
N ARG A 95 -8.08 21.31 9.59
CA ARG A 95 -8.83 21.11 10.84
C ARG A 95 -10.28 20.84 10.46
N HIS A 96 -10.69 19.58 10.52
CA HIS A 96 -12.09 19.21 10.46
C HIS A 96 -12.78 19.70 11.75
N LYS A 97 -13.44 20.86 11.70
CA LYS A 97 -14.35 21.30 12.76
C LYS A 97 -15.59 20.41 12.71
N GLY A 98 -15.74 19.55 13.71
CA GLY A 98 -17.02 18.90 13.98
C GLY A 98 -18.09 19.95 14.24
N ALA A 99 -19.20 19.85 13.51
CA ALA A 99 -20.42 20.59 13.80
C ALA A 99 -21.18 19.88 14.92
N HIS A 100 -21.62 20.66 15.91
CA HIS A 100 -22.62 20.28 16.90
C HIS A 100 -24.02 20.41 16.30
#